data_AF-A0A1H2XJY0-F1
#
_entry.id   AF-A0A1H2XJY0-F1
#
_cell.length_a   1.000
_cell.length_b   1.000
_cell.length_c   1.000
_cell.angle_alpha   90.00
_cell.angle_beta   90.00
_cell.angle_gamma   90.00
#
_symmetry.space_group_name_H-M   'P 1'
#
loop_
_entity.id
_entity.type
_entity.pdbx_description
1 polymer ?
#
loop_
_entity_poly.entity_id
_entity_poly.type
_entity_poly.pdbx_seq_one_letter_code
_entity_poly.pdbx_strand_id
1 'polypeptide(L)'
;MRKLLLLSLLLVGCKPLLFIEVPPDMQLDTSFHAKNPHKVVLFVEHDVYYKQAQTNPDYRAAKERISALLPPASNKCLCGITVRGGIVRIDGKKSWVIDIEQLPTIAALVLYRDKGKPEVVTDPKQYEKRLRKMWKDSQ
;
A
#
# COMPACT_ATOMS: atom_id res chain seq x y z
N MET A 1 -14.52 49.34 -20.70
CA MET A 1 -13.73 48.78 -19.58
C MET A 1 -14.64 47.95 -18.67
N ARG A 2 -14.54 46.61 -18.70
CA ARG A 2 -14.40 45.77 -17.49
C ARG A 2 -14.34 44.30 -17.91
N LYS A 3 -13.24 43.68 -17.51
CA LYS A 3 -12.85 42.30 -17.74
C LYS A 3 -13.90 41.37 -17.15
N LEU A 4 -14.51 40.50 -17.98
CA LEU A 4 -15.11 39.27 -17.48
C LEU A 4 -13.95 38.35 -17.13
N LEU A 5 -13.65 38.30 -15.83
CA LEU A 5 -12.67 37.40 -15.24
C LEU A 5 -13.04 35.97 -15.61
N LEU A 6 -12.11 35.28 -16.27
CA LEU A 6 -12.07 33.83 -16.34
C LEU A 6 -12.22 33.29 -14.92
N LEU A 7 -13.38 32.71 -14.62
CA LEU A 7 -13.54 31.83 -13.48
C LEU A 7 -12.91 30.49 -13.87
N SER A 8 -11.57 30.46 -13.88
CA SER A 8 -10.80 29.23 -13.96
C SER A 8 -11.14 28.42 -12.72
N LEU A 9 -12.14 27.54 -12.82
CA LEU A 9 -12.42 26.55 -11.80
C LEU A 9 -11.12 25.77 -11.57
N LEU A 10 -10.51 26.03 -10.42
CA LEU A 10 -9.51 25.20 -9.80
C LEU A 10 -10.12 23.81 -9.60
N LEU A 11 -10.02 22.97 -10.62
CA LEU A 11 -10.03 21.51 -10.47
C LEU A 11 -8.75 21.15 -9.73
N VAL A 12 -8.73 21.42 -8.43
CA VAL A 12 -7.74 20.83 -7.53
C VAL A 12 -8.04 19.34 -7.57
N GLY A 13 -7.30 18.61 -8.40
CA GLY A 13 -7.39 17.16 -8.45
C GLY A 13 -7.15 16.63 -7.04
N CYS A 14 -8.21 16.25 -6.34
CA CYS A 14 -8.12 15.50 -5.11
C CYS A 14 -7.35 14.23 -5.45
N LYS A 15 -6.07 14.16 -5.09
CA LYS A 15 -5.33 12.90 -5.14
C LYS A 15 -6.11 11.93 -4.26
N PRO A 16 -6.55 10.77 -4.77
CA PRO A 16 -7.23 9.80 -3.93
C PRO A 16 -6.32 9.50 -2.74
N LEU A 17 -6.88 9.65 -1.53
CA LEU A 17 -6.15 9.33 -0.32
C LEU A 17 -5.95 7.82 -0.31
N LEU A 18 -4.71 7.39 -0.57
CA LEU A 18 -4.30 5.99 -0.53
C LEU A 18 -4.40 5.37 0.88
N PHE A 19 -4.68 6.18 1.90
CA PHE A 19 -4.74 5.77 3.30
C PHE A 19 -5.79 6.56 4.05
N ILE A 20 -6.50 5.88 4.93
CA ILE A 20 -7.40 6.48 5.90
C ILE A 20 -6.88 6.12 7.28
N GLU A 21 -6.62 7.13 8.12
CA GLU A 21 -6.38 6.90 9.55
C GLU A 21 -7.73 6.61 10.21
N VAL A 22 -7.82 5.53 10.98
CA VAL A 22 -9.06 5.11 11.63
C VAL A 22 -8.85 4.95 13.14
N PRO A 23 -9.92 5.11 13.95
CA PRO A 23 -9.89 4.75 15.37
C PRO A 23 -9.58 3.26 15.57
N PRO A 24 -8.82 2.88 16.62
CA PRO A 24 -8.50 1.46 16.89
C PRO A 24 -9.72 0.57 17.15
N ASP A 25 -10.83 1.14 17.62
CA ASP A 25 -12.08 0.46 17.95
C ASP A 25 -13.08 0.37 16.78
N MET A 26 -12.76 0.99 15.63
CA MET A 26 -13.60 0.91 14.44
C MET A 26 -13.69 -0.55 13.96
N GLN A 27 -14.90 -1.08 13.86
CA GLN A 27 -15.14 -2.39 13.25
C GLN A 27 -15.18 -2.26 11.74
N LEU A 28 -14.35 -3.02 11.05
CA LEU A 28 -14.26 -3.08 9.59
C LEU A 28 -14.11 -4.54 9.18
N ASP A 29 -14.78 -4.93 8.11
CA ASP A 29 -14.49 -6.19 7.44
C ASP A 29 -13.20 -6.02 6.63
N THR A 30 -12.20 -6.87 6.89
CA THR A 30 -10.85 -6.70 6.35
C THR A 30 -10.34 -7.99 5.74
N SER A 31 -9.86 -7.91 4.50
CA SER A 31 -9.15 -9.00 3.83
C SER A 31 -7.82 -9.33 4.52
N PHE A 32 -7.22 -8.35 5.18
CA PHE A 32 -6.01 -8.54 5.97
C PHE A 32 -5.95 -7.57 7.15
N HIS A 33 -5.66 -8.10 8.34
CA HIS A 33 -5.51 -7.32 9.56
C HIS A 33 -4.19 -7.63 10.26
N ALA A 34 -3.25 -6.69 10.20
CA ALA A 34 -2.03 -6.75 10.98
C ALA A 34 -2.21 -6.03 12.32
N LYS A 35 -2.21 -6.79 13.42
CA LYS A 35 -2.32 -6.25 14.79
C LYS A 35 -0.94 -6.00 15.38
N ASN A 36 -0.56 -4.73 15.53
CA ASN A 36 0.72 -4.30 16.10
C ASN A 36 1.96 -4.96 15.45
N PRO A 37 2.08 -4.99 14.11
CA PRO A 37 3.23 -5.60 13.45
C PRO A 37 4.47 -4.72 13.64
N HIS A 38 5.65 -5.35 13.68
CA HIS A 38 6.90 -4.58 13.58
C HIS A 38 7.19 -4.18 12.12
N LYS A 39 7.00 -5.11 11.19
CA LYS A 39 7.14 -4.87 9.76
C LYS A 39 6.01 -5.53 9.00
N VAL A 40 5.56 -4.87 7.94
CA VAL A 40 4.60 -5.40 6.98
C VAL A 40 5.14 -5.18 5.57
N VAL A 41 5.11 -6.22 4.75
CA VAL A 41 5.36 -6.16 3.31
C VAL A 41 4.28 -6.96 2.61
N LEU A 42 3.32 -6.26 2.01
CA LEU A 42 2.23 -6.89 1.26
C LEU A 42 2.32 -6.54 -0.21
N PHE A 43 2.11 -7.53 -1.05
CA PHE A 43 1.68 -7.31 -2.41
C PHE A 43 0.16 -7.23 -2.41
N VAL A 44 -0.40 -6.09 -2.77
CA VAL A 44 -1.85 -5.93 -2.90
C VAL A 44 -2.23 -5.97 -4.36
N GLU A 45 -3.27 -6.72 -4.69
CA GLU A 45 -3.76 -6.95 -6.05
C GLU A 45 -5.27 -6.66 -6.07
N HIS A 46 -5.74 -5.87 -7.03
CA HIS A 46 -7.17 -5.57 -7.19
C HIS A 46 -7.97 -6.86 -7.43
N ASP A 47 -9.16 -7.00 -6.82
CA ASP A 47 -9.94 -8.25 -6.86
C ASP A 47 -10.27 -8.72 -8.29
N VAL A 48 -10.83 -7.83 -9.11
CA VAL A 48 -11.20 -8.13 -10.50
C VAL A 48 -9.98 -8.27 -11.43
N TYR A 49 -8.93 -7.49 -11.21
CA TYR A 49 -7.82 -7.33 -12.17
C TYR A 49 -6.51 -8.04 -11.76
N TYR A 50 -6.54 -8.89 -10.72
CA TYR A 50 -5.33 -9.54 -10.20
C TYR A 50 -4.60 -10.39 -11.25
N LYS A 51 -5.34 -11.02 -12.18
CA LYS A 51 -4.72 -11.83 -13.26
C LYS A 51 -3.89 -10.96 -14.20
N GLN A 52 -4.39 -9.78 -14.54
CA GLN A 52 -3.67 -8.79 -15.35
C GLN A 52 -2.43 -8.25 -14.61
N ALA A 53 -2.53 -8.07 -13.29
CA ALA A 53 -1.36 -7.71 -12.50
C ALA A 53 -0.29 -8.80 -12.57
N GLN A 54 -0.66 -10.08 -12.46
CA GLN A 54 0.28 -11.20 -12.48
C GLN A 54 0.93 -11.46 -13.85
N THR A 55 0.31 -11.00 -14.95
CA THR A 55 0.92 -11.05 -16.30
C THR A 55 1.80 -9.83 -16.60
N ASN A 56 1.76 -8.78 -15.78
CA ASN A 56 2.68 -7.64 -15.93
C ASN A 56 4.13 -8.06 -15.60
N PRO A 57 5.08 -7.93 -16.55
CA PRO A 57 6.44 -8.44 -16.36
C PRO A 57 7.22 -7.68 -15.27
N ASP A 58 7.04 -6.36 -15.16
CA ASP A 58 7.72 -5.53 -14.17
C ASP A 58 7.25 -5.90 -12.74
N TYR A 59 5.93 -6.05 -12.57
CA TYR A 59 5.35 -6.47 -11.29
C TYR A 59 5.80 -7.87 -10.90
N ARG A 60 5.70 -8.85 -11.81
CA ARG A 60 6.08 -10.23 -11.54
C ARG A 60 7.55 -10.34 -11.15
N ALA A 61 8.44 -9.71 -11.92
CA ALA A 61 9.87 -9.74 -11.65
C ALA A 61 10.23 -9.02 -10.34
N ALA A 62 9.56 -7.89 -10.03
CA ALA A 62 9.74 -7.21 -8.74
C ALA A 62 9.25 -8.07 -7.57
N LYS A 63 8.08 -8.69 -7.69
CA LYS A 63 7.48 -9.57 -6.67
C LYS A 63 8.38 -10.77 -6.36
N GLU A 64 8.90 -11.42 -7.39
CA GLU A 64 9.83 -12.56 -7.25
C GLU A 64 11.12 -12.13 -6.56
N ARG A 65 11.80 -11.08 -7.05
CA ARG A 65 13.04 -10.57 -6.45
C ARG A 65 12.85 -10.19 -4.98
N ILE A 66 11.76 -9.49 -4.66
CA ILE A 66 11.48 -9.07 -3.29
C ILE A 66 11.19 -10.28 -2.42
N SER A 67 10.35 -11.21 -2.87
CA SER A 67 10.02 -12.42 -2.10
C SER A 67 11.26 -13.21 -1.73
N ALA A 68 12.25 -13.29 -2.63
CA ALA A 68 13.53 -13.95 -2.37
C ALA A 68 14.42 -13.22 -1.33
N LEU A 69 14.19 -11.93 -1.08
CA LEU A 69 14.95 -11.11 -0.11
C LEU A 69 14.30 -11.06 1.28
N LEU A 70 13.03 -11.44 1.39
CA LEU A 70 12.28 -11.29 2.62
C LEU A 70 12.57 -12.46 3.58
N PRO A 71 12.65 -12.19 4.90
CA PRO A 71 12.67 -13.26 5.87
C PRO A 71 11.33 -14.01 5.86
N PRO A 72 11.28 -15.24 6.40
CA PRO A 72 10.01 -15.93 6.64
C PRO A 72 9.04 -15.05 7.44
N ALA A 73 7.75 -15.16 7.11
CA ALA A 73 6.73 -14.46 7.85
C ALA A 73 6.74 -14.88 9.33
N SER A 74 6.59 -13.91 10.23
CA SER A 74 6.56 -14.11 11.67
C SER A 74 5.69 -13.05 12.34
N ASN A 75 5.41 -13.22 13.63
CA ASN A 75 4.66 -12.23 14.42
C ASN A 75 5.32 -10.84 14.42
N LYS A 76 6.62 -10.75 14.10
CA LYS A 76 7.35 -9.47 13.97
C LYS A 76 7.42 -8.99 12.51
N CYS A 77 7.51 -9.87 11.51
CA CYS A 77 7.55 -9.49 10.09
C CYS A 77 6.42 -10.19 9.34
N LEU A 78 5.33 -9.48 9.07
CA LEU A 78 4.27 -9.96 8.19
C LEU A 78 4.64 -9.64 6.74
N CYS A 79 5.52 -10.46 6.18
CA CYS A 79 6.33 -10.13 5.01
C CYS A 79 6.09 -11.13 3.88
N GLY A 80 5.95 -10.63 2.64
CA GLY A 80 5.80 -11.46 1.43
C GLY A 80 4.38 -11.95 1.18
N ILE A 81 3.39 -11.40 1.90
CA ILE A 81 1.99 -11.83 1.81
C ILE A 81 1.36 -11.15 0.59
N THR A 82 0.55 -11.89 -0.17
CA THR A 82 -0.29 -11.30 -1.22
C THR A 82 -1.72 -11.20 -0.72
N VAL A 83 -2.31 -10.01 -0.80
CA VAL A 83 -3.72 -9.76 -0.47
C VAL A 83 -4.43 -9.38 -1.76
N ARG A 84 -5.56 -10.05 -2.03
CA ARG A 84 -6.40 -9.77 -3.18
C ARG A 84 -7.67 -9.10 -2.70
N GLY A 85 -7.89 -7.88 -3.20
CA GLY A 85 -9.08 -7.10 -2.97
C GLY A 85 -9.42 -6.75 -1.52
N GLY A 86 -10.44 -5.90 -1.38
CA GLY A 86 -10.98 -5.46 -0.10
C GLY A 86 -10.01 -4.61 0.72
N ILE A 87 -10.09 -4.74 2.04
CA ILE A 87 -9.47 -3.79 2.97
C ILE A 87 -8.26 -4.39 3.70
N VAL A 88 -7.13 -3.71 3.63
CA VAL A 88 -5.95 -3.95 4.48
C VAL A 88 -5.97 -2.99 5.65
N ARG A 89 -5.94 -3.54 6.87
CA ARG A 89 -5.81 -2.80 8.11
C ARG A 89 -4.48 -3.09 8.80
N ILE A 90 -3.79 -2.02 9.20
CA ILE A 90 -2.54 -2.10 9.97
C ILE A 90 -2.72 -1.28 11.24
N ASP A 91 -2.70 -1.96 12.39
CA ASP A 91 -2.76 -1.33 13.71
C ASP A 91 -1.35 -1.10 14.24
N GLY A 92 -1.06 0.12 14.68
CA GLY A 92 0.11 0.46 15.47
C GLY A 92 -0.24 1.54 16.49
N LYS A 93 0.60 2.56 16.67
CA LYS A 93 0.22 3.75 17.48
C LYS A 93 -1.03 4.46 16.92
N LYS A 94 -1.20 4.40 15.59
CA LYS A 94 -2.38 4.80 14.84
C LYS A 94 -2.77 3.62 13.97
N SER A 95 -4.07 3.47 13.72
CA SER A 95 -4.57 2.46 12.80
C SER A 95 -4.76 3.05 11.41
N TRP A 96 -4.35 2.30 10.40
CA TRP A 96 -4.42 2.71 9.00
C TRP A 96 -5.16 1.68 8.17
N VAL A 97 -5.96 2.20 7.25
CA VAL A 97 -6.74 1.42 6.30
C VAL A 97 -6.30 1.77 4.89
N ILE A 98 -6.13 0.73 4.08
CA ILE A 98 -5.89 0.80 2.64
C ILE A 98 -7.01 -0.01 1.98
N ASP A 99 -7.87 0.67 1.24
CA ASP A 99 -8.85 0.03 0.36
C ASP A 99 -8.16 -0.27 -0.97
N ILE A 100 -8.01 -1.57 -1.28
CA ILE A 100 -7.29 -2.03 -2.47
C ILE A 100 -8.01 -1.56 -3.74
N GLU A 101 -9.33 -1.40 -3.70
CA GLU A 101 -10.12 -1.07 -4.90
C GLU A 101 -10.09 0.42 -5.23
N GLN A 102 -9.63 1.25 -4.29
CA GLN A 102 -9.41 2.68 -4.50
C GLN A 102 -7.99 3.01 -4.94
N LEU A 103 -7.12 1.99 -5.13
CA LEU A 103 -5.77 2.22 -5.62
C LEU A 103 -5.79 2.67 -7.09
N PRO A 104 -4.91 3.60 -7.49
CA PRO A 104 -4.84 4.07 -8.88
C PRO A 104 -4.20 3.04 -9.83
N THR A 105 -3.77 1.89 -9.32
CA THR A 105 -3.14 0.80 -10.07
C THR A 105 -3.72 -0.53 -9.62
N ILE A 106 -3.73 -1.52 -10.53
CA ILE A 106 -4.27 -2.87 -10.27
C ILE A 106 -3.43 -3.70 -9.31
N ALA A 107 -2.22 -3.24 -8.97
CA ALA A 107 -1.40 -3.80 -7.91
C ALA A 107 -0.48 -2.73 -7.31
N ALA A 108 -0.08 -2.94 -6.06
CA ALA A 108 0.85 -2.09 -5.34
C ALA A 108 1.68 -2.92 -4.33
N LEU A 109 2.75 -2.33 -3.82
CA LEU A 109 3.50 -2.82 -2.67
C LEU A 109 3.16 -1.96 -1.45
N VAL A 110 2.62 -2.59 -0.40
CA VAL A 110 2.39 -1.95 0.89
C VAL A 110 3.57 -2.24 1.80
N LEU A 111 4.15 -1.17 2.34
CA LEU A 111 5.28 -1.21 3.26
C LEU A 111 4.88 -0.53 4.57
N TYR A 112 5.12 -1.18 5.70
CA TYR A 112 4.99 -0.55 7.01
C TYR A 112 6.10 -1.02 7.93
N ARG A 113 6.51 -0.11 8.81
CA ARG A 113 7.45 -0.37 9.89
C ARG A 113 6.96 0.34 11.13
N ASP A 114 6.94 -0.36 12.26
CA ASP A 114 6.81 -0.03 13.69
C ASP A 114 6.08 1.28 14.09
N LYS A 115 6.39 2.39 13.42
CA LYS A 115 5.89 3.73 13.68
C LYS A 115 5.70 4.47 12.37
N GLY A 116 4.48 4.96 12.14
CA GLY A 116 4.20 5.95 11.12
C GLY A 116 3.03 5.57 10.24
N LYS A 117 2.93 6.27 9.12
CA LYS A 117 1.97 6.00 8.05
C LYS A 117 2.55 4.91 7.14
N PRO A 118 1.77 3.87 6.77
CA PRO A 118 2.21 2.93 5.76
C PRO A 118 2.53 3.64 4.45
N GLU A 119 3.32 2.99 3.62
CA GLU A 119 3.63 3.41 2.28
C GLU A 119 2.99 2.45 1.27
N VAL A 120 2.47 3.00 0.18
CA VAL A 120 1.85 2.28 -0.94
C VAL A 120 2.64 2.72 -2.16
N VAL A 121 3.44 1.80 -2.69
CA VAL A 121 4.25 2.01 -3.88
C VAL A 121 3.49 1.42 -5.05
N THR A 122 3.15 2.24 -6.04
CA THR A 122 2.32 1.83 -7.19
C THR A 122 3.14 1.55 -8.45
N ASP A 123 4.40 1.99 -8.50
CA ASP A 123 5.35 1.69 -9.57
C ASP A 123 6.24 0.49 -9.19
N PRO A 124 6.08 -0.67 -9.85
CA PRO A 124 6.91 -1.87 -9.60
C PRO A 124 8.42 -1.63 -9.70
N LYS A 125 8.85 -0.69 -10.54
CA LYS A 125 10.28 -0.37 -10.71
C LYS A 125 10.89 0.25 -9.46
N GLN A 126 10.06 0.85 -8.60
CA GLN A 126 10.50 1.45 -7.34
C GLN A 126 10.45 0.48 -6.16
N TYR A 127 9.75 -0.65 -6.26
CA TYR A 127 9.44 -1.52 -5.12
C TYR A 127 10.69 -1.89 -4.32
N GLU A 128 11.73 -2.38 -5.00
CA GLU A 128 12.95 -2.83 -4.33
C GLU A 128 13.70 -1.67 -3.66
N LYS A 129 13.77 -0.50 -4.32
CA LYS A 129 14.39 0.70 -3.77
C LYS A 129 13.67 1.14 -2.48
N ARG A 130 12.34 1.14 -2.47
CA ARG A 130 11.53 1.55 -1.31
C ARG A 130 11.61 0.52 -0.19
N LEU A 131 11.59 -0.77 -0.51
CA LEU A 131 11.84 -1.86 0.44
C LEU A 131 13.19 -1.70 1.13
N ARG A 132 14.27 -1.55 0.35
CA ARG A 132 15.63 -1.37 0.88
C ARG A 132 15.75 -0.13 1.74
N LYS A 133 15.08 0.97 1.38
CA LYS A 133 15.01 2.17 2.22
C LYS A 133 14.40 1.87 3.59
N MET A 134 13.22 1.24 3.61
CA MET A 134 12.56 0.85 4.86
C MET A 134 13.42 -0.09 5.72
N TRP A 135 14.18 -1.00 5.09
CA TRP A 135 15.09 -1.91 5.78
C TRP A 135 16.38 -1.25 6.28
N LYS A 136 17.00 -0.34 5.52
CA LYS A 136 18.22 0.36 5.94
C LYS A 136 17.99 1.28 7.12
N ASP A 137 16.84 1.93 7.17
CA ASP A 137 16.45 2.74 8.33
C ASP A 137 16.30 1.87 9.61
N SER A 138 16.35 0.52 9.50
CA SER A 138 16.22 -0.45 10.59
C SER A 138 17.52 -1.07 11.11
N GLN A 139 18.66 -0.60 10.61
CA GLN A 139 19.98 -0.81 11.22
C GLN A 139 20.39 0.44 11.98
#